data_AF-A0A7X7G3R5-F1
#
_entry.id   AF-A0A7X7G3R5-F1
#
_cell.length_a   1.000
_cell.length_b   1.000
_cell.length_c   1.000
_cell.angle_alpha   90.00
_cell.angle_beta   90.00
_cell.angle_gamma   90.00
#
_symmetry.space_group_name_H-M   'P 1'
#
loop_
_entity.id
_entity.type
_entity.pdbx_description
1 polymer ?
#
loop_
_entity_poly.entity_id
_entity_poly.type
_entity_poly.pdbx_seq_one_letter_code
_entity_poly.pdbx_strand_id
1 'polypeptide(L)'
;MRYALVSDLHANEQAWKTVLLDIRSLRADVIICLGDVVGYGPNPAEVLESAHANADYLVMGNHDAALCGKLDADCFTERARESLEWTRTRVNADALEFLGSRPLSLAGDGFRCAHGEFGETCLFRYVFEPEDARDSWAAVEEPLLFVGHTHQPGIFVLGDSGVPRAAPAQDFELEPGKRFLVNVGSVGEQRDGDVRASYCIYDSSAAAVYWRRLPYDLDAFRDAIRRAGRSEAGHAVFECDPRLAHAGARQFAGFHPPEKHEQGVQGALPVQAIERIKRQAVRWRRLALGLGAAAILLAALALGIWHSYRDRSQVIAAGPAGNSAGRGALEPDAGLLPAPGEMIAAGKPIPGWEVRLGNRRAQSIECAMLEDGAPAYCLRSRSRKNELRMVSGLISVLPGESLALDAWARKSPDFKGRLAFVVSVIRDEDGREDRIDQCVVKEPVRRRKDGWLQAQETFKVPARARAVEVSVRGEFTGIAWVREVALTRRQASRDPDAERAQ
;
A
#
# COMPACT_ATOMS: atom_id res chain seq x y z
N MET A 1 -21.26 -18.55 -17.61
CA MET A 1 -20.32 -19.43 -18.34
C MET A 1 -19.41 -18.57 -19.18
N ARG A 2 -18.18 -19.00 -19.43
CA ARG A 2 -17.21 -18.29 -20.26
C ARG A 2 -16.99 -19.00 -21.57
N TYR A 3 -17.32 -18.34 -22.66
CA TYR A 3 -17.04 -18.78 -24.02
C TYR A 3 -15.79 -18.08 -24.52
N ALA A 4 -14.83 -18.81 -25.08
CA ALA A 4 -13.72 -18.26 -25.84
C ALA A 4 -14.06 -18.32 -27.33
N LEU A 5 -14.19 -17.15 -27.95
CA LEU A 5 -14.56 -16.98 -29.35
C LEU A 5 -13.29 -16.65 -30.15
N VAL A 6 -12.86 -17.58 -30.99
CA VAL A 6 -11.64 -17.45 -31.81
C VAL A 6 -12.03 -17.54 -33.29
N SER A 7 -11.32 -16.85 -34.17
CA SER A 7 -11.56 -16.90 -35.62
C SER A 7 -10.27 -16.76 -36.41
N ASP A 8 -10.29 -17.19 -37.67
CA ASP A 8 -9.26 -16.89 -38.66
C ASP A 8 -7.87 -17.33 -38.14
N LEU A 9 -7.76 -18.62 -37.78
CA LEU A 9 -6.53 -19.22 -37.28
C LEU A 9 -5.48 -19.34 -38.40
N HIS A 10 -5.94 -19.50 -39.65
CA HIS A 10 -5.12 -19.45 -40.86
C HIS A 10 -3.80 -20.23 -40.76
N ALA A 11 -3.88 -21.47 -40.28
CA ALA A 11 -2.74 -22.37 -40.16
C ALA A 11 -1.51 -21.75 -39.44
N ASN A 12 -1.71 -20.75 -38.58
CA ASN A 12 -0.67 -20.09 -37.79
C ASN A 12 -0.54 -20.78 -36.43
N GLU A 13 0.31 -21.80 -36.38
CA GLU A 13 0.50 -22.64 -35.20
C GLU A 13 1.02 -21.85 -33.99
N GLN A 14 1.91 -20.88 -34.21
CA GLN A 14 2.51 -20.07 -33.15
C GLN A 14 1.46 -19.20 -32.45
N ALA A 15 0.59 -18.56 -33.22
CA ALA A 15 -0.50 -17.77 -32.67
C ALA A 15 -1.54 -18.65 -31.98
N TRP A 16 -1.93 -19.77 -32.61
CA TRP A 16 -2.95 -20.68 -32.04
C TRP A 16 -2.52 -21.29 -30.71
N LYS A 17 -1.27 -21.77 -30.61
CA LYS A 17 -0.69 -22.27 -29.34
C LYS A 17 -0.73 -21.21 -28.24
N THR A 18 -0.41 -19.96 -28.59
CA THR A 18 -0.41 -18.84 -27.64
C THR A 18 -1.83 -18.55 -27.13
N VAL A 19 -2.80 -18.50 -28.03
CA VAL A 19 -4.22 -18.31 -27.69
C VAL A 19 -4.76 -19.43 -26.81
N LEU A 20 -4.47 -20.70 -27.14
CA LEU A 20 -4.88 -21.84 -26.32
C LEU A 20 -4.33 -21.78 -24.89
N LEU A 21 -3.08 -21.36 -24.71
CA LEU A 21 -2.49 -21.20 -23.38
C LEU A 21 -3.19 -20.11 -22.57
N ASP A 22 -3.51 -18.97 -23.20
CA ASP A 22 -4.24 -17.88 -22.56
C ASP A 22 -5.67 -18.32 -22.19
N ILE A 23 -6.41 -18.96 -23.09
CA ILE A 23 -7.77 -19.48 -22.85
C ILE A 23 -7.79 -20.43 -21.65
N ARG A 24 -6.84 -21.37 -21.59
CA ARG A 24 -6.71 -22.31 -20.46
C ARG A 24 -6.39 -21.59 -19.16
N SER A 25 -5.58 -20.53 -19.20
CA SER A 25 -5.26 -19.73 -18.00
C SER A 25 -6.49 -18.99 -17.46
N LEU A 26 -7.39 -18.56 -18.35
CA LEU A 26 -8.65 -17.88 -18.02
C LEU A 26 -9.76 -18.84 -17.61
N ARG A 27 -9.54 -20.16 -17.79
CA ARG A 27 -10.51 -21.23 -17.52
C ARG A 27 -11.84 -20.96 -18.24
N ALA A 28 -11.77 -20.68 -19.54
CA ALA A 28 -12.98 -20.67 -20.36
C ALA A 28 -13.64 -22.06 -20.31
N ASP A 29 -14.97 -22.07 -20.23
CA ASP A 29 -15.75 -23.29 -20.13
C ASP A 29 -15.93 -23.95 -21.50
N VAL A 30 -16.00 -23.14 -22.57
CA VAL A 30 -16.26 -23.56 -23.94
C VAL A 30 -15.40 -22.75 -24.91
N ILE A 31 -14.81 -23.40 -25.92
CA ILE A 31 -14.08 -22.78 -27.02
C ILE A 31 -14.88 -22.93 -28.30
N ILE A 32 -15.22 -21.81 -28.95
CA ILE A 32 -15.93 -21.76 -30.24
C ILE A 32 -15.00 -21.14 -31.27
N CYS A 33 -14.70 -21.91 -32.32
CA CYS A 33 -13.97 -21.44 -33.49
C CYS A 33 -14.95 -20.97 -34.58
N LEU A 34 -14.80 -19.74 -35.06
CA LEU A 34 -15.67 -19.11 -36.06
C LEU A 34 -15.20 -19.36 -37.50
N GLY A 35 -14.31 -20.33 -37.73
CA GLY A 35 -13.86 -20.74 -39.05
C GLY A 35 -12.52 -20.18 -39.48
N ASP A 36 -12.14 -20.53 -40.70
CA ASP A 36 -10.84 -20.29 -41.32
C ASP A 36 -9.71 -20.84 -40.45
N VAL A 37 -9.82 -22.15 -40.18
CA VAL A 37 -8.79 -22.89 -39.44
C VAL A 37 -7.52 -23.02 -40.29
N VAL A 38 -7.73 -23.18 -41.60
CA VAL A 38 -6.71 -23.33 -42.62
C VAL A 38 -6.70 -22.12 -43.57
N GLY A 39 -5.70 -22.04 -44.44
CA GLY A 39 -5.48 -20.87 -45.28
C GLY A 39 -4.26 -20.09 -44.80
N TYR A 40 -3.59 -19.39 -45.72
CA TYR A 40 -2.36 -18.59 -45.55
C TYR A 40 -1.15 -19.25 -44.87
N GLY A 41 -1.24 -19.67 -43.60
CA GLY A 41 -0.11 -20.18 -42.82
C GLY A 41 0.44 -21.54 -43.26
N PRO A 42 1.58 -21.96 -42.67
CA PRO A 42 2.35 -23.12 -43.13
C PRO A 42 2.03 -24.43 -42.37
N ASN A 43 1.14 -24.42 -41.37
CA ASN A 43 0.86 -25.59 -40.53
C ASN A 43 -0.63 -26.01 -40.53
N PRO A 44 -1.25 -26.26 -41.71
CA PRO A 44 -2.68 -26.50 -41.78
C PRO A 44 -3.10 -27.81 -41.09
N ALA A 45 -2.30 -28.88 -41.19
CA ALA A 45 -2.63 -30.16 -40.56
C ALA A 45 -2.54 -30.06 -39.03
N GLU A 46 -1.45 -29.47 -38.51
CA GLU A 46 -1.19 -29.35 -37.08
C GLU A 46 -2.20 -28.41 -36.41
N VAL A 47 -2.55 -27.30 -37.06
CA VAL A 47 -3.58 -26.39 -36.54
C VAL A 47 -4.95 -27.02 -36.59
N LEU A 48 -5.30 -27.75 -37.66
CA LEU A 48 -6.58 -28.45 -37.76
C LEU A 48 -6.72 -29.56 -36.71
N GLU A 49 -5.70 -30.40 -36.55
CA GLU A 49 -5.67 -31.44 -35.52
C GLU A 49 -5.82 -30.83 -34.12
N SER A 50 -5.08 -29.75 -33.85
CA SER A 50 -5.17 -29.04 -32.57
C SER A 50 -6.55 -28.39 -32.36
N ALA A 51 -7.12 -27.75 -33.37
CA ALA A 51 -8.45 -27.16 -33.31
C ALA A 51 -9.51 -28.24 -33.05
N HIS A 52 -9.44 -29.38 -33.75
CA HIS A 52 -10.33 -30.52 -33.52
C HIS A 52 -10.24 -31.07 -32.10
N ALA A 53 -9.04 -31.12 -31.51
CA ALA A 53 -8.83 -31.65 -30.17
C ALA A 53 -9.19 -30.67 -29.03
N ASN A 54 -9.28 -29.36 -29.31
CA ASN A 54 -9.41 -28.34 -28.27
C ASN A 54 -10.63 -27.42 -28.41
N ALA A 55 -11.17 -27.22 -29.61
CA ALA A 55 -12.39 -26.44 -29.79
C ALA A 55 -13.61 -27.34 -29.60
N ASP A 56 -14.53 -26.93 -28.73
CA ASP A 56 -15.78 -27.65 -28.49
C ASP A 56 -16.71 -27.53 -29.71
N TYR A 57 -16.70 -26.37 -30.34
CA TYR A 57 -17.52 -26.07 -31.52
C TYR A 57 -16.74 -25.33 -32.59
N LEU A 58 -17.09 -25.58 -33.84
CA LEU A 58 -16.45 -24.99 -35.01
C LEU A 58 -17.49 -24.67 -36.08
N VAL A 59 -17.49 -23.42 -36.53
CA VAL A 59 -18.22 -22.93 -37.71
C VAL A 59 -17.30 -22.99 -38.93
N MET A 60 -17.85 -23.31 -40.10
CA MET A 60 -17.12 -23.30 -41.36
C MET A 60 -16.77 -21.87 -41.79
N GLY A 61 -15.49 -21.62 -42.10
CA GLY A 61 -15.06 -20.42 -42.81
C GLY A 61 -15.02 -20.59 -44.33
N ASN A 62 -14.78 -19.52 -45.07
CA ASN A 62 -14.74 -19.58 -46.53
C ASN A 62 -13.51 -20.34 -47.04
N HIS A 63 -12.35 -20.22 -46.39
CA HIS A 63 -11.17 -21.02 -46.75
C HIS A 63 -11.40 -22.51 -46.47
N ASP A 64 -12.09 -22.84 -45.37
CA ASP A 64 -12.47 -24.22 -45.05
C ASP A 64 -13.45 -24.76 -46.11
N ALA A 65 -14.44 -23.96 -46.50
CA ALA A 65 -15.43 -24.30 -47.52
C ALA A 65 -14.78 -24.54 -48.90
N ALA A 66 -13.82 -23.70 -49.29
CA ALA A 66 -13.10 -23.86 -50.54
C ALA A 66 -12.21 -25.10 -50.54
N LEU A 67 -11.50 -25.36 -49.43
CA LEU A 67 -10.63 -26.53 -49.31
C LEU A 67 -11.41 -27.85 -49.45
N CYS A 68 -12.61 -27.94 -48.87
CA CYS A 68 -13.48 -29.12 -48.97
C CYS A 68 -14.38 -29.13 -50.22
N GLY A 69 -14.24 -28.17 -51.14
CA GLY A 69 -14.94 -28.14 -52.43
C GLY A 69 -16.41 -27.70 -52.36
N LYS A 70 -16.81 -27.01 -51.29
CA LYS A 70 -18.14 -26.41 -51.14
C LYS A 70 -18.23 -24.97 -51.65
N LEU A 71 -17.08 -24.33 -51.87
CA LEU A 71 -16.95 -23.01 -52.46
C LEU A 71 -15.91 -23.07 -53.58
N ASP A 72 -16.16 -22.37 -54.68
CA ASP A 72 -15.22 -22.31 -55.78
C ASP A 72 -13.97 -21.50 -55.40
N ALA A 73 -12.79 -22.04 -55.67
CA ALA A 73 -11.53 -21.37 -55.39
C ALA A 73 -11.32 -20.14 -56.31
N ASP A 74 -12.02 -20.07 -57.44
CA ASP A 74 -11.99 -18.92 -58.36
C ASP A 74 -12.66 -17.67 -57.76
N CYS A 75 -13.42 -17.81 -56.68
CA CYS A 75 -13.95 -16.68 -55.90
C CYS A 75 -12.87 -15.96 -55.08
N PHE A 76 -11.65 -16.48 -55.02
CA PHE A 76 -10.57 -15.99 -54.17
C PHE A 76 -9.53 -15.20 -54.98
N THR A 77 -8.76 -14.38 -54.28
CA THR A 77 -7.56 -13.76 -54.87
C THR A 77 -6.54 -14.83 -55.24
N GLU A 78 -5.70 -14.56 -56.24
CA GLU A 78 -4.69 -15.51 -56.72
C GLU A 78 -3.84 -16.09 -55.57
N ARG A 79 -3.39 -15.24 -54.65
CA ARG A 79 -2.62 -15.67 -53.48
C ARG A 79 -3.41 -16.61 -52.56
N ALA A 80 -4.68 -16.32 -52.32
CA ALA A 80 -5.52 -17.18 -51.49
C ALA A 80 -5.78 -18.53 -52.18
N ARG A 81 -5.98 -18.53 -53.50
CA ARG A 81 -6.09 -19.72 -54.34
C ARG A 81 -4.82 -20.58 -54.28
N GLU A 82 -3.65 -20.00 -54.52
CA GLU A 82 -2.35 -20.68 -54.38
C GLU A 82 -2.14 -21.27 -52.98
N SER A 83 -2.54 -20.51 -51.94
CA SER A 83 -2.47 -20.98 -50.56
C SER A 83 -3.38 -22.18 -50.30
N LEU A 84 -4.59 -22.19 -50.86
CA LEU A 84 -5.54 -23.29 -50.74
C LEU A 84 -5.05 -24.52 -51.49
N GLU A 85 -4.53 -24.36 -52.70
CA GLU A 85 -3.93 -25.44 -53.48
C GLU A 85 -2.76 -26.10 -52.74
N TRP A 86 -1.86 -25.28 -52.20
CA TRP A 86 -0.77 -25.78 -51.36
C TRP A 86 -1.30 -26.49 -50.11
N THR A 87 -2.27 -25.90 -49.42
CA THR A 87 -2.90 -26.46 -48.21
C THR A 87 -3.52 -27.83 -48.49
N ARG A 88 -4.14 -28.01 -49.65
CA ARG A 88 -4.76 -29.27 -50.08
C ARG A 88 -3.75 -30.42 -50.15
N THR A 89 -2.48 -30.14 -50.45
CA THR A 89 -1.41 -31.16 -50.44
C THR A 89 -0.94 -31.55 -49.05
N ARG A 90 -1.39 -30.85 -48.01
CA ARG A 90 -0.94 -31.01 -46.61
C ARG A 90 -1.98 -31.64 -45.70
N VAL A 91 -3.22 -31.80 -46.14
CA VAL A 91 -4.31 -32.39 -45.37
C VAL A 91 -4.79 -33.69 -46.01
N ASN A 92 -5.36 -34.59 -45.22
CA ASN A 92 -5.88 -35.88 -45.69
C ASN A 92 -7.41 -35.80 -45.97
N ALA A 93 -8.00 -36.91 -46.45
CA ALA A 93 -9.42 -36.98 -46.75
C ALA A 93 -10.30 -36.76 -45.50
N ASP A 94 -9.92 -37.30 -44.35
CA ASP A 94 -10.65 -37.16 -43.10
C ASP A 94 -10.76 -35.69 -42.65
N ALA A 95 -9.68 -34.91 -42.85
CA ALA A 95 -9.69 -33.47 -42.61
C ALA A 95 -10.69 -32.73 -43.51
N LEU A 96 -10.77 -33.11 -44.79
CA LEU A 96 -11.72 -32.52 -45.73
C LEU A 96 -13.18 -32.87 -45.38
N GLU A 97 -13.43 -34.11 -44.98
CA GLU A 97 -14.74 -34.56 -44.50
C GLU A 97 -15.14 -33.85 -43.20
N PHE A 98 -14.20 -33.75 -42.26
CA PHE A 98 -14.43 -33.04 -41.00
C PHE A 98 -14.83 -31.57 -41.26
N LEU A 99 -14.03 -30.83 -42.03
CA LEU A 99 -14.35 -29.44 -42.39
C LEU A 99 -15.67 -29.35 -43.17
N GLY A 100 -15.89 -30.26 -44.11
CA GLY A 100 -17.11 -30.31 -44.91
C GLY A 100 -18.40 -30.64 -44.14
N SER A 101 -18.29 -31.11 -42.89
CA SER A 101 -19.45 -31.39 -42.03
C SER A 101 -19.81 -30.25 -41.06
N ARG A 102 -19.03 -29.16 -41.05
CA ARG A 102 -19.20 -28.06 -40.10
C ARG A 102 -20.39 -27.18 -40.49
N PRO A 103 -21.19 -26.69 -39.52
CA PRO A 103 -22.29 -25.79 -39.80
C PRO A 103 -21.78 -24.40 -40.21
N LEU A 104 -22.63 -23.65 -40.92
CA LEU A 104 -22.37 -22.25 -41.29
C LEU A 104 -22.67 -21.27 -40.16
N SER A 105 -23.54 -21.65 -39.21
CA SER A 105 -23.80 -20.86 -38.01
C SER A 105 -24.08 -21.74 -36.80
N LEU A 106 -23.84 -21.20 -35.60
CA LEU A 106 -24.14 -21.82 -34.32
C LEU A 106 -24.95 -20.86 -33.46
N ALA A 107 -25.96 -21.38 -32.77
CA ALA A 107 -26.76 -20.64 -31.81
C ALA A 107 -26.43 -21.10 -30.39
N GLY A 108 -26.22 -20.13 -29.50
CA GLY A 108 -26.13 -20.32 -28.06
C GLY A 108 -27.27 -19.60 -27.35
N ASP A 109 -27.27 -19.66 -26.02
CA ASP A 109 -28.29 -18.97 -25.22
C ASP A 109 -28.08 -17.44 -25.27
N GLY A 110 -28.90 -16.75 -26.06
CA GLY A 110 -28.85 -15.30 -26.25
C GLY A 110 -27.71 -14.80 -27.16
N PHE A 111 -27.02 -15.68 -27.88
CA PHE A 111 -26.01 -15.27 -28.86
C PHE A 111 -25.94 -16.19 -30.09
N ARG A 112 -25.37 -15.68 -31.18
CA ARG A 112 -25.15 -16.46 -32.41
C ARG A 112 -23.75 -16.24 -32.97
N CYS A 113 -23.21 -17.26 -33.63
CA CYS A 113 -21.86 -17.30 -34.17
C CYS A 113 -21.90 -17.68 -35.66
N ALA A 114 -21.19 -16.95 -36.50
CA ALA A 114 -20.95 -17.26 -37.92
C ALA A 114 -19.53 -16.83 -38.30
N HIS A 115 -19.06 -17.24 -39.48
CA HIS A 115 -17.77 -16.75 -39.97
C HIS A 115 -17.87 -15.32 -40.52
N GLY A 116 -18.80 -15.09 -41.48
CA GLY A 116 -19.04 -13.79 -42.10
C GLY A 116 -20.24 -13.06 -41.51
N GLU A 117 -21.43 -13.27 -42.08
CA GLU A 117 -22.67 -12.57 -41.66
C GLU A 117 -23.89 -13.52 -41.61
N PHE A 118 -25.03 -13.05 -41.13
CA PHE A 118 -26.20 -13.89 -40.78
C PHE A 118 -27.40 -13.81 -41.74
N GLY A 119 -27.45 -12.84 -42.65
CA GLY A 119 -28.47 -12.68 -43.69
C GLY A 119 -28.43 -13.79 -44.74
N GLU A 120 -27.27 -14.00 -45.36
CA GLU A 120 -26.99 -15.05 -46.33
C GLU A 120 -25.65 -15.72 -46.02
N THR A 121 -25.59 -16.47 -44.90
CA THR A 121 -24.34 -16.98 -44.31
C THR A 121 -23.44 -17.77 -45.27
N CYS A 122 -23.99 -18.43 -46.29
CA CYS A 122 -23.21 -19.16 -47.29
C CYS A 122 -22.38 -18.27 -48.23
N LEU A 123 -22.66 -16.97 -48.28
CA LEU A 123 -21.91 -16.00 -49.10
C LEU A 123 -20.68 -15.44 -48.39
N PHE A 124 -20.56 -15.64 -47.06
CA PHE A 124 -19.44 -15.14 -46.27
C PHE A 124 -19.16 -13.64 -46.50
N ARG A 125 -20.20 -12.79 -46.60
CA ARG A 125 -19.96 -11.36 -46.83
C ARG A 125 -19.22 -10.74 -45.63
N TYR A 126 -18.34 -9.81 -45.91
CA TYR A 126 -17.65 -9.02 -44.90
C TYR A 126 -18.59 -8.02 -44.23
N VAL A 127 -18.33 -7.73 -42.95
CA VAL A 127 -18.99 -6.67 -42.18
C VAL A 127 -17.92 -5.66 -41.76
N PHE A 128 -17.73 -4.61 -42.57
CA PHE A 128 -16.72 -3.56 -42.30
C PHE A 128 -17.35 -2.34 -41.65
N GLU A 129 -18.57 -2.01 -42.04
CA GLU A 129 -19.29 -0.83 -41.58
C GLU A 129 -20.56 -1.21 -40.82
N PRO A 130 -21.09 -0.31 -39.96
CA PRO A 130 -22.32 -0.58 -39.21
C PRO A 130 -23.53 -0.95 -40.09
N GLU A 131 -23.57 -0.41 -41.31
CA GLU A 131 -24.67 -0.66 -42.25
C GLU A 131 -24.65 -2.11 -42.77
N ASP A 132 -23.47 -2.72 -42.93
CA ASP A 132 -23.32 -4.12 -43.36
C ASP A 132 -23.95 -5.11 -42.36
N ALA A 133 -24.06 -4.73 -41.08
CA ALA A 133 -24.63 -5.57 -40.03
C ALA A 133 -26.17 -5.60 -40.03
N ARG A 134 -26.85 -4.77 -40.83
CA ARG A 134 -28.33 -4.70 -40.86
C ARG A 134 -28.99 -6.03 -41.22
N ASP A 135 -28.54 -6.64 -42.29
CA ASP A 135 -29.11 -7.90 -42.78
C ASP A 135 -28.93 -9.00 -41.72
N SER A 136 -27.81 -8.98 -41.01
CA SER A 136 -27.56 -9.88 -39.90
C SER A 136 -28.55 -9.70 -38.74
N TRP A 137 -28.81 -8.45 -38.31
CA TRP A 137 -29.83 -8.20 -37.28
C TRP A 137 -31.24 -8.51 -37.77
N ALA A 138 -31.55 -8.32 -39.05
CA ALA A 138 -32.87 -8.67 -39.59
C ALA A 138 -33.10 -10.20 -39.64
N ALA A 139 -32.05 -10.97 -39.88
CA ALA A 139 -32.13 -12.41 -40.08
C ALA A 139 -32.29 -13.23 -38.80
N VAL A 140 -31.82 -12.72 -37.66
CA VAL A 140 -31.79 -13.47 -36.40
C VAL A 140 -32.24 -12.59 -35.23
N GLU A 141 -32.72 -13.19 -34.14
CA GLU A 141 -33.30 -12.46 -33.01
C GLU A 141 -32.33 -12.24 -31.86
N GLU A 142 -31.21 -12.97 -31.82
CA GLU A 142 -30.28 -12.92 -30.70
C GLU A 142 -29.68 -11.50 -30.52
N PRO A 143 -29.52 -11.02 -29.27
CA PRO A 143 -28.99 -9.69 -29.00
C PRO A 143 -27.48 -9.58 -29.23
N LEU A 144 -26.74 -10.69 -29.26
CA LEU A 144 -25.29 -10.71 -29.41
C LEU A 144 -24.87 -11.64 -30.54
N LEU A 145 -24.22 -11.08 -31.56
CA LEU A 145 -23.75 -11.80 -32.74
C LEU A 145 -22.22 -11.76 -32.78
N PHE A 146 -21.59 -12.89 -33.07
CA PHE A 146 -20.14 -13.02 -33.21
C PHE A 146 -19.75 -13.43 -34.62
N VAL A 147 -18.77 -12.73 -35.19
CA VAL A 147 -18.23 -12.96 -36.53
C VAL A 147 -16.71 -12.87 -36.55
N GLY A 148 -16.10 -13.27 -37.67
CA GLY A 148 -14.69 -13.09 -37.97
C GLY A 148 -14.50 -12.53 -39.38
N HIS A 149 -13.71 -13.22 -40.21
CA HIS A 149 -13.57 -13.02 -41.66
C HIS A 149 -12.85 -11.73 -42.10
N THR A 150 -13.20 -10.54 -41.58
CA THR A 150 -12.49 -9.30 -41.91
C THR A 150 -11.07 -9.25 -41.34
N HIS A 151 -10.81 -10.06 -40.32
CA HIS A 151 -9.61 -10.06 -39.48
C HIS A 151 -9.40 -8.74 -38.71
N GLN A 152 -10.45 -7.93 -38.57
CA GLN A 152 -10.43 -6.63 -37.92
C GLN A 152 -11.40 -6.61 -36.74
N PRO A 153 -10.89 -6.59 -35.50
CA PRO A 153 -11.68 -6.38 -34.30
C PRO A 153 -12.59 -5.15 -34.36
N GLY A 154 -13.86 -5.34 -34.03
CA GLY A 154 -14.82 -4.25 -34.07
C GLY A 154 -16.15 -4.61 -33.41
N ILE A 155 -16.88 -3.56 -33.03
CA ILE A 155 -18.21 -3.67 -32.43
C ILE A 155 -19.16 -2.80 -33.25
N PHE A 156 -20.26 -3.40 -33.69
CA PHE A 156 -21.38 -2.68 -34.29
C PHE A 156 -22.60 -2.81 -33.37
N VAL A 157 -23.30 -1.70 -33.17
CA VAL A 157 -24.40 -1.61 -32.20
C VAL A 157 -25.64 -1.05 -32.87
N LEU A 158 -26.77 -1.73 -32.67
CA LEU A 158 -28.11 -1.27 -33.02
C LEU A 158 -28.91 -1.07 -31.73
N GLY A 159 -29.27 0.17 -31.41
CA GLY A 159 -30.14 0.50 -30.28
C GLY A 159 -31.53 0.98 -30.72
N ASP A 160 -32.31 1.51 -29.78
CA ASP A 160 -33.69 1.96 -30.00
C ASP A 160 -33.89 3.00 -31.12
N SER A 161 -32.82 3.71 -31.51
CA SER A 161 -32.87 4.67 -32.63
C SER A 161 -33.01 3.99 -33.99
N GLY A 162 -32.74 2.68 -34.10
CA GLY A 162 -32.71 1.96 -35.37
C GLY A 162 -31.51 2.31 -36.27
N VAL A 163 -30.57 3.12 -35.77
CA VAL A 163 -29.38 3.56 -36.50
C VAL A 163 -28.15 2.78 -36.02
N PRO A 164 -27.55 1.93 -36.87
CA PRO A 164 -26.30 1.23 -36.59
C PRO A 164 -25.15 2.19 -36.33
N ARG A 165 -24.29 1.84 -35.37
CA ARG A 165 -23.08 2.59 -35.04
C ARG A 165 -21.91 1.67 -34.81
N ALA A 166 -20.70 2.12 -35.17
CA ALA A 166 -19.47 1.44 -34.82
C ALA A 166 -18.97 1.93 -33.46
N ALA A 167 -18.35 1.04 -32.72
CA ALA A 167 -17.56 1.33 -31.54
C ALA A 167 -16.19 0.66 -31.68
N PRO A 168 -15.12 1.25 -31.08
CA PRO A 168 -13.80 0.63 -31.09
C PRO A 168 -13.85 -0.73 -30.38
N ALA A 169 -13.00 -1.66 -30.80
CA ALA A 169 -12.83 -2.93 -30.11
C ALA A 169 -12.33 -2.69 -28.68
N GLN A 170 -13.20 -2.95 -27.70
CA GLN A 170 -12.94 -2.75 -26.28
C GLN A 170 -13.83 -3.68 -25.45
N ASP A 171 -13.49 -3.85 -24.18
CA ASP A 171 -14.33 -4.58 -23.24
C ASP A 171 -15.66 -3.83 -23.04
N PHE A 172 -16.77 -4.57 -22.99
CA PHE A 172 -18.08 -3.97 -22.77
C PHE A 172 -19.06 -4.95 -22.12
N GLU A 173 -20.07 -4.38 -21.47
CA GLU A 173 -21.24 -5.09 -20.96
C GLU A 173 -22.42 -4.87 -21.90
N LEU A 174 -23.23 -5.92 -22.08
CA LEU A 174 -24.44 -5.86 -22.90
C LEU A 174 -25.45 -4.90 -22.25
N GLU A 175 -25.90 -3.93 -23.04
CA GLU A 175 -26.90 -2.96 -22.61
C GLU A 175 -28.31 -3.44 -23.03
N PRO A 176 -29.31 -3.46 -22.11
CA PRO A 176 -30.68 -3.81 -22.45
C PRO A 176 -31.25 -2.96 -23.59
N GLY A 177 -32.01 -3.58 -24.49
CA GLY A 177 -32.58 -2.92 -25.67
C GLY A 177 -31.61 -2.71 -26.82
N LYS A 178 -30.32 -3.01 -26.66
CA LYS A 178 -29.33 -2.95 -27.74
C LYS A 178 -29.00 -4.34 -28.27
N ARG A 179 -28.63 -4.36 -29.55
CA ARG A 179 -28.10 -5.53 -30.24
C ARG A 179 -26.69 -5.25 -30.72
N PHE A 180 -25.83 -6.24 -30.62
CA PHE A 180 -24.40 -6.12 -30.85
C PHE A 180 -23.98 -7.14 -31.91
N LEU A 181 -23.14 -6.71 -32.85
CA LEU A 181 -22.38 -7.60 -33.73
C LEU A 181 -20.90 -7.34 -33.46
N VAL A 182 -20.20 -8.39 -33.02
CA VAL A 182 -18.83 -8.35 -32.54
C VAL A 182 -17.97 -9.15 -33.49
N ASN A 183 -17.05 -8.48 -34.19
CA ASN A 183 -16.02 -9.17 -34.94
C ASN A 183 -14.86 -9.47 -34.00
N VAL A 184 -14.52 -10.74 -33.75
CA VAL A 184 -13.50 -11.11 -32.74
C VAL A 184 -12.05 -10.86 -33.19
N GLY A 185 -11.87 -10.48 -34.46
CA GLY A 185 -10.58 -10.38 -35.13
C GLY A 185 -10.03 -11.72 -35.55
N SER A 186 -8.72 -11.74 -35.83
CA SER A 186 -8.02 -12.92 -36.29
C SER A 186 -6.98 -13.40 -35.28
N VAL A 187 -6.90 -14.72 -35.12
CA VAL A 187 -5.81 -15.38 -34.39
C VAL A 187 -4.54 -15.41 -35.24
N GLY A 188 -4.63 -15.72 -36.53
CA GLY A 188 -3.47 -16.08 -37.35
C GLY A 188 -3.02 -15.08 -38.42
N GLU A 189 -3.86 -14.14 -38.84
CA GLU A 189 -3.61 -13.26 -39.99
C GLU A 189 -4.24 -11.87 -39.75
N GLN A 190 -3.79 -11.12 -38.75
CA GLN A 190 -4.37 -9.80 -38.39
C GLN A 190 -4.28 -8.77 -39.53
N ARG A 191 -5.33 -7.94 -39.71
CA ARG A 191 -5.42 -6.93 -40.78
C ARG A 191 -5.77 -5.52 -40.30
N ASP A 192 -5.54 -5.23 -39.03
CA ASP A 192 -5.89 -3.98 -38.37
C ASP A 192 -4.66 -3.14 -37.96
N GLY A 193 -3.46 -3.56 -38.39
CA GLY A 193 -2.20 -2.89 -38.05
C GLY A 193 -1.54 -3.39 -36.76
N ASP A 194 -2.16 -4.32 -36.03
CA ASP A 194 -1.59 -4.93 -34.82
C ASP A 194 -1.23 -6.41 -35.08
N VAL A 195 0.04 -6.76 -34.87
CA VAL A 195 0.52 -8.14 -35.11
C VAL A 195 0.09 -9.14 -34.02
N ARG A 196 -0.53 -8.68 -32.93
CA ARG A 196 -0.94 -9.56 -31.82
C ARG A 196 -2.21 -10.32 -32.17
N ALA A 197 -2.23 -11.63 -31.87
CA ALA A 197 -3.39 -12.48 -32.00
C ALA A 197 -4.61 -11.91 -31.26
N SER A 198 -5.77 -11.88 -31.91
CA SER A 198 -7.02 -11.35 -31.36
C SER A 198 -8.05 -12.44 -31.15
N TYR A 199 -8.77 -12.38 -30.04
CA TYR A 199 -9.97 -13.18 -29.77
C TYR A 199 -10.78 -12.55 -28.63
N CYS A 200 -11.98 -13.08 -28.36
CA CYS A 200 -12.85 -12.57 -27.29
C CYS A 200 -13.19 -13.65 -26.25
N ILE A 201 -13.41 -13.22 -25.01
CA ILE A 201 -14.10 -14.00 -23.97
C ILE A 201 -15.48 -13.40 -23.77
N TYR A 202 -16.53 -14.19 -23.94
CA TYR A 202 -17.89 -13.82 -23.53
C TYR A 202 -18.23 -14.50 -22.20
N ASP A 203 -18.42 -13.70 -21.15
CA ASP A 203 -18.94 -14.17 -19.86
C ASP A 203 -20.46 -13.96 -19.82
N SER A 204 -21.21 -15.04 -20.03
CA SER A 204 -22.68 -15.00 -20.05
C SER A 204 -23.30 -14.67 -18.69
N SER A 205 -22.57 -14.90 -17.60
CA SER A 205 -23.06 -14.59 -16.26
C SER A 205 -22.92 -13.11 -15.94
N ALA A 206 -21.86 -12.47 -16.46
CA ALA A 206 -21.68 -11.02 -16.38
C ALA A 206 -22.35 -10.26 -17.53
N ALA A 207 -22.86 -10.97 -18.56
CA ALA A 207 -23.33 -10.40 -19.81
C ALA A 207 -22.29 -9.46 -20.45
N ALA A 208 -21.01 -9.89 -20.45
CA ALA A 208 -19.89 -9.03 -20.82
C ALA A 208 -18.94 -9.71 -21.82
N VAL A 209 -18.37 -8.93 -22.72
CA VAL A 209 -17.38 -9.37 -23.71
C VAL A 209 -16.04 -8.69 -23.40
N TYR A 210 -14.98 -9.50 -23.30
CA TYR A 210 -13.63 -9.08 -23.01
C TYR A 210 -12.69 -9.39 -24.18
N TRP A 211 -11.95 -8.39 -24.63
CA TRP A 211 -11.04 -8.51 -25.75
C TRP A 211 -9.65 -8.96 -25.32
N ARG A 212 -9.04 -9.78 -26.15
CA ARG A 212 -7.71 -10.34 -25.89
C ARG A 212 -6.79 -10.01 -27.06
N ARG A 213 -5.58 -9.53 -26.74
CA ARG A 213 -4.48 -9.31 -27.69
C ARG A 213 -3.22 -9.93 -27.17
N LEU A 214 -2.68 -10.92 -27.88
CA LEU A 214 -1.56 -11.71 -27.42
C LEU A 214 -0.38 -11.63 -28.39
N PRO A 215 0.83 -11.24 -27.92
CA PRO A 215 2.03 -11.41 -28.72
C PRO A 215 2.34 -12.89 -28.87
N TYR A 216 2.72 -13.31 -30.06
CA TYR A 216 3.22 -14.65 -30.36
C TYR A 216 4.58 -14.56 -31.06
N ASP A 217 5.25 -15.69 -31.20
CA ASP A 217 6.58 -15.76 -31.82
C ASP A 217 6.48 -15.57 -33.35
N LEU A 218 6.56 -14.30 -33.78
CA LEU A 218 6.48 -13.90 -35.18
C LEU A 218 7.68 -14.42 -36.00
N ASP A 219 8.86 -14.58 -35.38
CA ASP A 219 10.04 -15.12 -36.06
C ASP A 219 9.90 -16.61 -36.29
N ALA A 220 9.38 -17.36 -35.32
CA ALA A 220 9.07 -18.78 -35.51
C ALA A 220 8.00 -19.00 -36.60
N PHE A 221 7.00 -18.12 -36.70
CA PHE A 221 6.01 -18.16 -37.77
C PHE A 221 6.65 -17.90 -39.15
N ARG A 222 7.51 -16.87 -39.23
CA ARG A 222 8.28 -16.55 -40.44
C ARG A 222 9.17 -17.71 -40.88
N ASP A 223 9.88 -18.32 -39.94
CA ASP A 223 10.73 -19.47 -40.23
C ASP A 223 9.93 -20.71 -40.64
N ALA A 224 8.72 -20.89 -40.10
CA ALA A 224 7.82 -21.95 -40.53
C ALA A 224 7.36 -21.76 -41.99
N ILE A 225 7.03 -20.53 -42.40
CA ILE A 225 6.69 -20.18 -43.78
C ILE A 225 7.87 -20.48 -44.72
N ARG A 226 9.08 -20.08 -44.34
CA ARG A 226 10.30 -20.35 -45.13
C ARG A 226 10.57 -21.84 -45.28
N ARG A 227 10.46 -22.61 -44.18
CA ARG A 227 10.63 -24.08 -44.21
C ARG A 227 9.58 -24.77 -45.07
N ALA A 228 8.38 -24.22 -45.16
CA ALA A 228 7.33 -24.69 -46.05
C ALA A 228 7.58 -24.36 -47.54
N GLY A 229 8.65 -23.61 -47.85
CA GLY A 229 8.99 -23.18 -49.21
C GLY A 229 8.08 -22.08 -49.73
N ARG A 230 7.42 -21.32 -48.84
CA ARG A 230 6.44 -20.29 -49.19
C ARG A 230 7.02 -18.88 -49.01
N SER A 231 6.44 -17.92 -49.73
CA SER A 231 6.82 -16.51 -49.63
C SER A 231 6.23 -15.88 -48.37
N GLU A 232 7.00 -15.01 -47.73
CA GLU A 232 6.51 -14.13 -46.66
C GLU A 232 5.63 -12.99 -47.22
N ALA A 233 5.77 -12.66 -48.51
CA ALA A 233 5.09 -11.52 -49.11
C ALA A 233 3.57 -11.64 -49.03
N GLY A 234 2.93 -10.52 -48.66
CA GLY A 234 1.48 -10.38 -48.52
C GLY A 234 0.94 -10.80 -47.14
N HIS A 235 1.70 -11.48 -46.29
CA HIS A 235 1.22 -11.72 -44.93
C HIS A 235 1.12 -10.40 -44.18
N ALA A 236 -0.11 -9.99 -43.86
CA ALA A 236 -0.38 -8.67 -43.28
C ALA A 236 0.38 -8.50 -41.94
N VAL A 237 0.55 -9.59 -41.21
CA VAL A 237 1.29 -9.63 -39.93
C VAL A 237 2.78 -9.30 -40.07
N PHE A 238 3.40 -9.53 -41.22
CA PHE A 238 4.81 -9.17 -41.44
C PHE A 238 4.98 -7.73 -41.91
N GLU A 239 3.99 -7.19 -42.62
CA GLU A 239 3.99 -5.77 -43.03
C GLU A 239 3.84 -4.85 -41.81
N CYS A 240 3.11 -5.33 -40.79
CA CYS A 240 2.91 -4.61 -39.53
C CYS A 240 3.95 -4.96 -38.44
N ASP A 241 5.02 -5.71 -38.76
CA ASP A 241 6.05 -6.07 -37.78
C ASP A 241 6.61 -4.81 -37.10
N PRO A 242 6.42 -4.63 -35.77
CA PRO A 242 6.77 -3.39 -35.09
C PRO A 242 8.28 -3.07 -35.16
N ARG A 243 9.11 -4.04 -35.51
CA ARG A 243 10.54 -3.84 -35.75
C ARG A 243 10.82 -3.07 -37.05
N LEU A 244 9.92 -3.12 -38.03
CA LEU A 244 10.02 -2.38 -39.29
C LEU A 244 9.76 -0.88 -39.09
N ALA A 245 8.85 -0.51 -38.17
CA ALA A 245 8.63 0.87 -37.77
C ALA A 245 9.83 1.50 -37.03
N HIS A 246 10.70 0.65 -36.47
CA HIS A 246 11.95 1.04 -35.81
C HIS A 246 13.17 0.75 -36.68
N ALA A 247 13.13 1.15 -37.95
CA ALA A 247 14.32 1.17 -38.79
C ALA A 247 15.41 2.09 -38.17
N GLY A 248 16.32 1.50 -37.38
CA GLY A 248 17.68 1.98 -37.18
C GLY A 248 17.93 3.06 -36.10
N ALA A 249 17.52 2.88 -34.84
CA ALA A 249 18.16 3.59 -33.72
C ALA A 249 19.40 2.86 -33.16
N ARG A 250 19.90 1.84 -33.88
CA ARG A 250 21.24 1.29 -33.70
C ARG A 250 21.89 1.12 -35.07
N GLN A 251 22.28 2.23 -35.71
CA GLN A 251 23.59 2.20 -36.34
C GLN A 251 24.56 1.82 -35.22
N PHE A 252 25.02 0.56 -35.20
CA PHE A 252 26.24 0.25 -34.48
C PHE A 252 27.29 1.22 -35.03
N ALA A 253 27.67 2.21 -34.24
CA ALA A 253 28.80 3.07 -34.57
C ALA A 253 30.01 2.15 -34.77
N GLY A 254 30.38 1.89 -36.03
CA GLY A 254 31.60 1.24 -36.47
C GLY A 254 32.18 0.15 -35.57
N PHE A 255 31.38 -0.82 -35.10
CA PHE A 255 31.96 -1.94 -34.35
C PHE A 255 32.64 -2.90 -35.32
N HIS A 256 33.97 -2.82 -35.37
CA HIS A 256 34.83 -3.76 -36.11
C HIS A 256 35.36 -4.77 -35.08
N PRO A 257 34.88 -6.02 -35.08
CA PRO A 257 35.37 -7.03 -34.15
C PRO A 257 36.87 -7.25 -34.37
N PRO A 258 37.67 -7.42 -33.30
CA PRO A 258 39.11 -7.62 -33.41
C PRO A 258 39.42 -8.93 -34.16
N GLU A 259 40.15 -8.82 -35.27
CA GLU A 259 40.50 -9.97 -36.12
C GLU A 259 41.63 -10.83 -35.53
N LYS A 260 42.42 -10.27 -34.60
CA LYS A 260 43.54 -10.95 -33.93
C LYS A 260 43.29 -11.06 -32.43
N HIS A 261 43.62 -12.20 -31.84
CA HIS A 261 43.45 -12.49 -30.41
C HIS A 261 44.12 -11.44 -29.50
N GLU A 262 45.24 -10.88 -29.92
CA GLU A 262 45.99 -9.83 -29.21
C GLU A 262 45.21 -8.50 -29.10
N GLN A 263 44.32 -8.23 -30.05
CA GLN A 263 43.45 -7.06 -30.12
C GLN A 263 42.09 -7.30 -29.43
N GLY A 264 41.83 -8.55 -29.01
CA GLY A 264 40.67 -8.93 -28.24
C GLY A 264 40.72 -8.44 -26.79
N VAL A 265 39.62 -8.65 -26.05
CA VAL A 265 39.53 -8.28 -24.63
C VAL A 265 40.56 -9.09 -23.82
N GLN A 266 41.60 -8.41 -23.35
CA GLN A 266 42.60 -9.00 -22.46
C GLN A 266 42.06 -9.12 -21.03
N GLY A 267 42.30 -10.27 -20.39
CA GLY A 267 41.87 -10.51 -19.00
C GLY A 267 40.38 -10.83 -18.80
N ALA A 268 39.64 -11.15 -19.87
CA ALA A 268 38.27 -11.65 -19.76
C ALA A 268 38.24 -13.08 -19.18
N LEU A 269 37.30 -13.34 -18.28
CA LEU A 269 37.04 -14.68 -17.76
C LEU A 269 36.14 -15.44 -18.76
N PRO A 270 36.62 -16.50 -19.43
CA PRO A 270 35.91 -17.11 -20.56
C PRO A 270 34.61 -17.85 -20.18
N VAL A 271 34.42 -18.21 -18.91
CA VAL A 271 33.19 -18.80 -18.37
C VAL A 271 33.00 -18.35 -16.92
N GLN A 272 31.80 -17.87 -16.55
CA GLN A 272 31.36 -17.84 -15.15
C GLN A 272 30.44 -19.04 -14.89
N ALA A 273 30.91 -20.03 -14.15
CA ALA A 273 30.11 -21.17 -13.75
C ALA A 273 28.89 -20.72 -12.89
N ILE A 274 27.70 -21.21 -13.25
CA ILE A 274 26.40 -20.95 -12.58
C ILE A 274 26.44 -21.21 -11.06
N GLU A 275 27.39 -22.01 -10.57
CA GLU A 275 27.63 -22.18 -9.13
C GLU A 275 27.96 -20.87 -8.40
N ARG A 276 28.60 -19.89 -9.06
CA ARG A 276 28.97 -18.62 -8.42
C ARG A 276 27.74 -17.74 -8.17
N ILE A 277 26.76 -17.78 -9.07
CA ILE A 277 25.46 -17.09 -8.92
C ILE A 277 24.63 -17.74 -7.80
N LYS A 278 24.60 -19.08 -7.72
CA LYS A 278 23.94 -19.79 -6.60
C LYS A 278 24.59 -19.46 -5.25
N ARG A 279 25.92 -19.39 -5.17
CA ARG A 279 26.61 -19.01 -3.92
C ARG A 279 26.35 -17.55 -3.52
N GLN A 280 26.26 -16.63 -4.49
CA GLN A 280 25.88 -15.24 -4.21
C GLN A 280 24.42 -15.13 -3.77
N ALA A 281 23.48 -15.80 -4.43
CA ALA A 281 22.07 -15.80 -4.04
C ALA A 281 21.86 -16.38 -2.63
N VAL A 282 22.54 -17.48 -2.29
CA VAL A 282 22.51 -18.05 -0.93
C VAL A 282 23.17 -17.11 0.08
N ARG A 283 24.27 -16.44 -0.28
CA ARG A 283 24.94 -15.46 0.59
C ARG A 283 24.06 -14.24 0.85
N TRP A 284 23.39 -13.70 -0.16
CA TRP A 284 22.44 -12.59 -0.03
C TRP A 284 21.19 -12.98 0.73
N ARG A 285 20.69 -14.21 0.56
CA ARG A 285 19.57 -14.74 1.34
C ARG A 285 19.93 -14.92 2.82
N ARG A 286 21.15 -15.40 3.12
CA ARG A 286 21.67 -15.48 4.50
C ARG A 286 21.92 -14.09 5.11
N LEU A 287 22.43 -13.13 4.32
CA LEU A 287 22.57 -11.74 4.74
C LEU A 287 21.23 -11.07 5.02
N ALA A 288 20.22 -11.27 4.17
CA ALA A 288 18.88 -10.75 4.38
C ALA A 288 18.21 -11.34 5.62
N LEU A 289 18.35 -12.66 5.84
CA LEU A 289 17.87 -13.31 7.07
C LEU A 289 18.64 -12.82 8.31
N GLY A 290 19.95 -12.61 8.20
CA GLY A 290 20.78 -12.05 9.27
C GLY A 290 20.42 -10.59 9.61
N LEU A 291 20.18 -9.76 8.60
CA LEU A 291 19.73 -8.37 8.77
C LEU A 291 18.31 -8.31 9.35
N GLY A 292 17.41 -9.21 8.94
CA GLY A 292 16.08 -9.36 9.52
C GLY A 292 16.15 -9.76 11.00
N ALA A 293 16.98 -10.74 11.35
CA ALA A 293 17.20 -11.13 12.74
C ALA A 293 17.85 -10.01 13.58
N ALA A 294 18.79 -9.26 13.00
CA ALA A 294 19.41 -8.10 13.64
C ALA A 294 18.39 -6.96 13.85
N ALA A 295 17.49 -6.71 12.90
CA ALA A 295 16.42 -5.74 13.03
C ALA A 295 15.43 -6.12 14.14
N ILE A 296 15.08 -7.40 14.25
CA ILE A 296 14.23 -7.92 15.35
C ILE A 296 14.95 -7.77 16.70
N LEU A 297 16.24 -8.10 16.77
CA LEU A 297 17.04 -7.90 17.99
C LEU A 297 17.18 -6.43 18.36
N LEU A 298 17.36 -5.53 17.40
CA LEU A 298 17.40 -4.08 17.62
C LEU A 298 16.04 -3.54 18.05
N ALA A 299 14.94 -4.04 17.49
CA ALA A 299 13.59 -3.68 17.91
C ALA A 299 13.29 -4.18 19.33
N ALA A 300 13.71 -5.41 19.67
CA ALA A 300 13.61 -5.96 21.03
C ALA A 300 14.50 -5.19 22.03
N LEU A 301 15.72 -4.80 21.62
CA LEU A 301 16.62 -3.97 22.42
C LEU A 301 16.03 -2.57 22.62
N ALA A 302 15.46 -1.96 21.58
CA ALA A 302 14.78 -0.66 21.66
C ALA A 302 13.55 -0.75 22.55
N LEU A 303 12.76 -1.82 22.47
CA LEU A 303 11.65 -2.09 23.39
C LEU A 303 12.14 -2.27 24.83
N GLY A 304 13.25 -3.00 25.04
CA GLY A 304 13.86 -3.20 26.35
C GLY A 304 14.43 -1.90 26.93
N ILE A 305 15.06 -1.06 26.10
CA ILE A 305 15.52 0.29 26.47
C ILE A 305 14.32 1.17 26.78
N TRP A 306 13.26 1.14 25.99
CA TRP A 306 12.03 1.88 26.22
C TRP A 306 11.33 1.45 27.52
N HIS A 307 11.25 0.14 27.79
CA HIS A 307 10.77 -0.38 29.08
C HIS A 307 11.68 0.07 30.22
N SER A 308 13.02 -0.01 30.06
CA SER A 308 13.99 0.48 31.03
C SER A 308 13.90 1.99 31.27
N TYR A 309 13.51 2.78 30.26
CA TYR A 309 13.25 4.21 30.38
C TYR A 309 11.92 4.50 31.06
N ARG A 310 10.86 3.75 30.72
CA ARG A 310 9.53 3.86 31.34
C ARG A 310 9.56 3.47 32.82
N ASP A 311 10.39 2.50 33.20
CA ASP A 311 10.60 2.10 34.60
C ASP A 311 11.49 3.09 35.40
N ARG A 312 12.22 3.99 34.72
CA ARG A 312 13.05 5.01 35.40
C ARG A 312 12.22 6.17 35.94
N SER A 313 11.06 6.45 35.36
CA SER A 313 10.09 7.44 35.83
C SER A 313 8.95 6.79 36.62
N GLN A 314 9.27 6.00 37.65
CA GLN A 314 8.24 5.56 38.59
C GLN A 314 8.00 6.65 39.66
N VAL A 315 6.78 7.19 39.69
CA VAL A 315 6.24 7.97 40.82
C VAL A 315 6.33 7.11 42.09
N ILE A 316 7.07 7.52 43.12
CA ILE A 316 6.95 6.90 44.46
C ILE A 316 5.75 7.58 45.11
N ALA A 317 4.54 7.16 44.74
CA ALA A 317 3.36 7.51 45.51
C ALA A 317 3.46 6.71 46.81
N ALA A 318 3.94 7.38 47.86
CA ALA A 318 3.87 6.84 49.19
C ALA A 318 2.57 7.41 49.80
N GLY A 319 1.50 6.65 49.59
CA GLY A 319 0.10 6.99 49.85
C GLY A 319 -0.75 6.11 48.92
N PRO A 320 -1.93 5.60 49.34
CA PRO A 320 -2.64 4.57 48.60
C PRO A 320 -2.86 5.00 47.15
N ALA A 321 -2.46 4.13 46.23
CA ALA A 321 -2.49 4.38 44.81
C ALA A 321 -3.93 4.65 44.35
N GLY A 322 -4.15 5.80 43.73
CA GLY A 322 -5.41 6.14 43.08
C GLY A 322 -6.09 7.34 43.73
N ASN A 323 -6.30 8.38 42.92
CA ASN A 323 -7.01 9.63 43.20
C ASN A 323 -6.24 10.68 44.01
N SER A 324 -6.18 11.90 43.44
CA SER A 324 -5.86 13.16 44.14
C SER A 324 -6.70 13.39 45.40
N ALA A 325 -7.81 12.65 45.55
CA ALA A 325 -8.76 12.70 46.67
C ALA A 325 -8.23 12.18 48.02
N GLY A 326 -7.04 11.55 48.09
CA GLY A 326 -6.50 10.96 49.31
C GLY A 326 -5.48 11.82 50.09
N ARG A 327 -5.17 13.05 49.64
CA ARG A 327 -4.23 13.92 50.36
C ARG A 327 -4.95 14.56 51.54
N GLY A 328 -4.61 14.15 52.78
CA GLY A 328 -5.16 14.76 53.99
C GLY A 328 -5.04 16.29 53.94
N ALA A 329 -6.11 16.98 54.34
CA ALA A 329 -6.13 18.44 54.37
C ALA A 329 -5.07 18.96 55.35
N LEU A 330 -4.28 19.94 54.92
CA LEU A 330 -3.32 20.64 55.77
C LEU A 330 -3.92 22.01 56.14
N GLU A 331 -3.79 22.39 57.40
CA GLU A 331 -4.19 23.72 57.86
C GLU A 331 -3.06 24.73 57.61
N PRO A 332 -3.34 25.92 57.07
CA PRO A 332 -2.40 27.02 57.08
C PRO A 332 -2.06 27.43 58.53
N ASP A 333 -0.93 28.13 58.71
CA ASP A 333 -0.38 28.54 60.02
C ASP A 333 0.32 27.43 60.84
N ALA A 334 0.27 26.17 60.41
CA ALA A 334 1.14 25.10 60.88
C ALA A 334 2.33 24.87 59.92
N GLY A 335 3.47 24.39 60.43
CA GLY A 335 4.58 23.95 59.57
C GLY A 335 4.12 22.81 58.65
N LEU A 336 4.24 22.99 57.33
CA LEU A 336 3.68 22.04 56.36
C LEU A 336 4.52 20.76 56.25
N LEU A 337 5.81 20.82 56.58
CA LEU A 337 6.67 19.65 56.67
C LEU A 337 6.66 19.11 58.11
N PRO A 338 6.44 17.80 58.31
CA PRO A 338 6.50 17.23 59.65
C PRO A 338 7.92 17.28 60.21
N ALA A 339 8.02 17.46 61.54
CA ALA A 339 9.29 17.44 62.26
C ALA A 339 10.00 16.11 61.97
N PRO A 340 11.28 16.10 61.55
CA PRO A 340 11.89 14.89 61.00
C PRO A 340 12.29 13.82 62.06
N GLY A 341 11.66 13.86 63.24
CA GLY A 341 12.02 13.12 64.45
C GLY A 341 11.35 11.75 64.64
N GLU A 342 10.34 11.37 63.86
CA GLU A 342 9.86 9.99 63.79
C GLU A 342 10.40 9.31 62.54
N MET A 343 11.15 8.22 62.70
CA MET A 343 11.92 7.54 61.67
C MET A 343 11.13 7.25 60.37
N ILE A 344 11.18 8.18 59.42
CA ILE A 344 10.90 7.90 58.02
C ILE A 344 12.18 7.25 57.47
N ALA A 345 12.28 5.93 57.59
CA ALA A 345 13.32 5.16 56.93
C ALA A 345 13.40 5.54 55.44
N ALA A 346 14.62 5.59 54.88
CA ALA A 346 14.84 5.95 53.47
C ALA A 346 13.83 5.24 52.55
N GLY A 347 13.01 6.01 51.83
CA GLY A 347 11.96 5.49 50.93
C GLY A 347 10.56 5.35 51.53
N LYS A 348 10.31 5.72 52.80
CA LYS A 348 8.97 5.80 53.39
C LYS A 348 8.26 7.14 53.05
N PRO A 349 6.91 7.17 53.04
CA PRO A 349 6.13 8.38 52.79
C PRO A 349 6.45 9.50 53.75
N ILE A 350 6.46 10.74 53.23
CA ILE A 350 6.38 11.95 54.04
C ILE A 350 4.88 12.22 54.26
N PRO A 351 4.37 12.19 55.51
CA PRO A 351 2.96 12.44 55.77
C PRO A 351 2.50 13.77 55.16
N GLY A 352 1.39 13.73 54.42
CA GLY A 352 0.85 14.91 53.74
C GLY A 352 1.64 15.40 52.53
N TRP A 353 2.65 14.65 52.04
CA TRP A 353 3.44 15.03 50.85
C TRP A 353 3.60 13.87 49.86
N GLU A 354 3.39 14.17 48.58
CA GLU A 354 3.66 13.29 47.46
C GLU A 354 5.07 13.56 46.89
N VAL A 355 5.89 12.52 46.78
CA VAL A 355 7.25 12.61 46.23
C VAL A 355 7.31 12.02 44.83
N ARG A 356 7.79 12.80 43.86
CA ARG A 356 8.00 12.39 42.48
C ARG A 356 9.48 12.49 42.14
N LEU A 357 10.09 11.35 41.86
CA LEU A 357 11.47 11.26 41.37
C LEU A 357 11.42 10.99 39.87
N GLY A 358 11.90 11.93 39.05
CA GLY A 358 12.02 11.70 37.62
C GLY A 358 13.04 10.62 37.25
N ASN A 359 13.98 10.28 38.15
CA ASN A 359 14.85 9.11 38.03
C ASN A 359 15.26 8.52 39.39
N ARG A 360 14.58 7.46 39.84
CA ARG A 360 14.83 6.79 41.14
C ARG A 360 16.26 6.27 41.35
N ARG A 361 17.02 5.98 40.28
CA ARG A 361 18.42 5.52 40.40
C ARG A 361 19.42 6.65 40.60
N ALA A 362 19.03 7.86 40.21
CA ALA A 362 19.88 9.05 40.29
C ALA A 362 19.42 10.03 41.37
N GLN A 363 18.22 9.85 41.93
CA GLN A 363 17.60 10.76 42.87
C GLN A 363 17.16 10.03 44.12
N SER A 364 17.34 10.65 45.29
CA SER A 364 16.80 10.16 46.56
C SER A 364 16.32 11.33 47.42
N ILE A 365 15.36 11.05 48.31
CA ILE A 365 14.95 11.96 49.37
C ILE A 365 15.03 11.19 50.67
N GLU A 366 15.79 11.72 51.61
CA GLU A 366 16.07 11.09 52.89
C GLU A 366 15.93 12.14 53.99
N CYS A 367 15.41 11.76 55.15
CA CYS A 367 15.53 12.57 56.34
C CYS A 367 16.94 12.40 56.91
N ALA A 368 17.66 13.49 57.14
CA ALA A 368 19.00 13.46 57.72
C ALA A 368 19.14 14.49 58.84
N MET A 369 19.88 14.10 59.89
CA MET A 369 20.40 15.03 60.88
C MET A 369 21.64 15.70 60.30
N LEU A 370 21.66 17.03 60.30
CA LEU A 370 22.80 17.80 59.87
C LEU A 370 23.86 17.86 60.99
N GLU A 371 25.10 18.21 60.65
CA GLU A 371 26.22 18.34 61.61
C GLU A 371 25.95 19.36 62.73
N ASP A 372 25.04 20.32 62.49
CA ASP A 372 24.57 21.32 63.45
C ASP A 372 23.44 20.82 64.37
N GLY A 373 23.08 19.53 64.27
CA GLY A 373 22.01 18.91 65.05
C GLY A 373 20.59 19.23 64.57
N ALA A 374 20.44 20.00 63.48
CA ALA A 374 19.13 20.32 62.94
C ALA A 374 18.63 19.21 61.97
N PRO A 375 17.38 18.75 62.10
CA PRO A 375 16.83 17.76 61.19
C PRO A 375 16.40 18.43 59.86
N ALA A 376 16.70 17.80 58.72
CA ALA A 376 16.31 18.31 57.40
C ALA A 376 16.04 17.19 56.37
N TYR A 377 15.18 17.49 55.40
CA TYR A 377 14.96 16.65 54.22
C TYR A 377 16.11 16.86 53.22
N CYS A 378 16.88 15.82 52.97
CA CYS A 378 18.00 15.76 52.04
C CYS A 378 17.52 15.28 50.68
N LEU A 379 17.48 16.19 49.70
CA LEU A 379 17.15 15.92 48.31
C LEU A 379 18.46 15.75 47.53
N ARG A 380 18.74 14.54 47.06
CA ARG A 380 19.94 14.22 46.28
C ARG A 380 19.56 13.99 44.82
N SER A 381 20.35 14.54 43.90
CA SER A 381 20.23 14.24 42.48
C SER A 381 21.59 14.13 41.80
N ARG A 382 21.76 13.11 40.96
CA ARG A 382 22.95 12.92 40.10
C ARG A 382 22.70 13.35 38.66
N SER A 383 21.52 13.92 38.34
CA SER A 383 21.18 14.33 36.97
C SER A 383 20.28 15.57 36.94
N ARG A 384 20.63 16.53 36.07
CA ARG A 384 19.82 17.72 35.78
C ARG A 384 18.70 17.46 34.76
N LYS A 385 18.64 16.26 34.16
CA LYS A 385 17.71 15.95 33.06
C LYS A 385 16.31 15.60 33.53
N ASN A 386 16.12 15.32 34.82
CA ASN A 386 14.85 14.85 35.38
C ASN A 386 14.49 15.70 36.58
N GLU A 387 13.26 16.20 36.63
CA GLU A 387 12.75 16.97 37.77
C GLU A 387 12.54 16.04 38.98
N LEU A 388 12.99 16.50 40.15
CA LEU A 388 12.58 15.99 41.46
C LEU A 388 11.53 16.94 42.00
N ARG A 389 10.36 16.41 42.38
CA ARG A 389 9.23 17.21 42.87
C ARG A 389 8.67 16.63 44.16
N MET A 390 8.50 17.46 45.17
CA MET A 390 7.69 17.18 46.37
C MET A 390 6.44 18.04 46.30
N VAL A 391 5.25 17.50 46.57
CA VAL A 391 3.98 18.25 46.52
C VAL A 391 3.20 18.02 47.80
N SER A 392 2.75 19.08 48.46
CA SER A 392 1.95 18.99 49.68
C SER A 392 0.53 18.46 49.42
N GLY A 393 -0.16 18.15 50.51
CA GLY A 393 -1.61 18.02 50.55
C GLY A 393 -2.31 19.34 50.23
N LEU A 394 -3.62 19.27 50.07
CA LEU A 394 -4.46 20.43 49.81
C LEU A 394 -4.53 21.28 51.08
N ILE A 395 -4.25 22.57 50.93
CA ILE A 395 -4.37 23.55 52.00
C ILE A 395 -5.62 24.37 51.71
N SER A 396 -6.59 24.31 52.62
CA SER A 396 -7.84 25.08 52.49
C SER A 396 -7.55 26.56 52.68
N VAL A 397 -8.06 27.37 51.75
CA VAL A 397 -7.86 28.82 51.72
C VAL A 397 -9.16 29.55 51.43
N LEU A 398 -9.26 30.80 51.89
CA LEU A 398 -10.37 31.69 51.57
C LEU A 398 -9.99 32.61 50.39
N PRO A 399 -10.88 32.78 49.39
CA PRO A 399 -10.65 33.74 48.32
C PRO A 399 -10.35 35.14 48.86
N GLY A 400 -9.28 35.77 48.37
CA GLY A 400 -8.86 37.12 48.76
C GLY A 400 -8.02 37.23 50.02
N GLU A 401 -7.79 36.15 50.78
CA GLU A 401 -6.88 36.19 51.93
C GLU A 401 -5.42 36.39 51.49
N SER A 402 -4.60 36.98 52.37
CA SER A 402 -3.17 37.20 52.10
C SER A 402 -2.34 36.15 52.82
N LEU A 403 -1.57 35.36 52.06
CA LEU A 403 -0.71 34.30 52.57
C LEU A 403 0.76 34.63 52.32
N ALA A 404 1.62 34.20 53.23
CA ALA A 404 3.06 34.30 53.10
C ALA A 404 3.69 32.90 53.07
N LEU A 405 4.35 32.58 51.96
CA LEU A 405 5.23 31.43 51.85
C LEU A 405 6.54 31.76 52.57
N ASP A 406 6.96 30.89 53.49
CA ASP A 406 8.29 30.94 54.10
C ASP A 406 8.93 29.55 54.03
N ALA A 407 9.99 29.42 53.24
CA ALA A 407 10.65 28.15 53.01
C ALA A 407 12.17 28.26 53.05
N TRP A 408 12.81 27.21 53.57
CA TRP A 408 14.24 27.21 53.88
C TRP A 408 14.96 26.06 53.20
N ALA A 409 16.01 26.40 52.46
CA ALA A 409 16.87 25.42 51.82
C ALA A 409 18.37 25.74 51.99
N ARG A 410 19.21 24.70 52.05
CA ARG A 410 20.67 24.79 51.97
C ARG A 410 21.13 23.96 50.78
N LYS A 411 22.09 24.47 50.00
CA LYS A 411 22.62 23.79 48.81
C LYS A 411 24.04 23.33 49.10
N SER A 412 24.41 22.12 48.66
CA SER A 412 25.80 21.63 48.78
C SER A 412 26.74 22.43 47.88
N PRO A 413 28.06 22.44 48.14
CA PRO A 413 29.03 23.16 47.32
C PRO A 413 29.07 22.69 45.85
N ASP A 414 28.77 21.42 45.60
CA ASP A 414 28.69 20.81 44.27
C ASP A 414 27.32 20.98 43.59
N PHE A 415 26.38 21.69 44.21
CA PHE A 415 25.05 21.89 43.68
C PHE A 415 25.07 22.69 42.37
N LYS A 416 24.51 22.13 41.30
CA LYS A 416 24.32 22.80 40.00
C LYS A 416 22.91 22.59 39.48
N GLY A 417 22.20 23.66 39.18
CA GLY A 417 20.83 23.61 38.65
C GLY A 417 19.89 24.53 39.44
N ARG A 418 18.60 24.20 39.41
CA ARG A 418 17.54 25.03 40.04
C ARG A 418 16.82 24.25 41.14
N LEU A 419 16.43 24.98 42.18
CA LEU A 419 15.54 24.52 43.24
C LEU A 419 14.56 25.65 43.56
N ALA A 420 13.28 25.43 43.33
CA ALA A 420 12.23 26.43 43.50
C ALA A 420 11.11 25.89 44.40
N PHE A 421 10.54 26.79 45.20
CA PHE A 421 9.29 26.58 45.92
C PHE A 421 8.17 27.19 45.09
N VAL A 422 7.15 26.39 44.80
CA VAL A 422 6.06 26.76 43.91
C VAL A 422 4.72 26.59 44.63
N VAL A 423 3.92 27.65 44.69
CA VAL A 423 2.54 27.58 45.18
C VAL A 423 1.62 27.48 43.98
N SER A 424 0.79 26.44 43.96
CA SER A 424 -0.20 26.22 42.90
C SER A 424 -1.61 26.34 43.45
N VAL A 425 -2.49 26.99 42.68
CA VAL A 425 -3.89 27.23 43.04
C VAL A 425 -4.78 26.18 42.39
N ILE A 426 -5.76 25.67 43.13
CA ILE A 426 -6.71 24.67 42.68
C ILE A 426 -8.10 25.31 42.61
N ARG A 427 -8.75 25.16 41.44
CA ARG A 427 -10.08 25.71 41.13
C ARG A 427 -11.01 24.56 40.74
N ASP A 428 -12.31 24.74 40.97
CA ASP A 428 -13.37 23.90 40.40
C ASP A 428 -13.94 24.63 39.18
N GLU A 429 -13.78 24.06 37.98
CA GLU A 429 -14.49 24.49 36.77
C GLU A 429 -15.23 23.27 36.18
N ASP A 430 -16.56 23.39 36.00
CA ASP A 430 -17.42 22.41 35.34
C ASP A 430 -17.27 20.94 35.79
N GLY A 431 -17.06 20.71 37.09
CA GLY A 431 -16.97 19.37 37.69
C GLY A 431 -15.67 18.61 37.36
N ARG A 432 -14.63 19.30 36.87
CA ARG A 432 -13.26 18.77 36.73
C ARG A 432 -12.29 19.62 37.55
N GLU A 433 -11.44 18.96 38.34
CA GLU A 433 -10.33 19.62 39.05
C GLU A 433 -9.33 20.19 38.02
N ASP A 434 -9.29 21.50 37.85
CA ASP A 434 -8.32 22.13 36.95
C ASP A 434 -7.19 22.82 37.74
N ARG A 435 -5.95 22.46 37.39
CA ARG A 435 -4.72 22.88 38.10
C ARG A 435 -3.97 23.90 37.25
N ILE A 436 -4.40 25.14 37.27
CA ILE A 436 -3.99 26.06 36.20
C ILE A 436 -2.90 27.07 36.60
N ASP A 437 -2.71 27.44 37.87
CA ASP A 437 -1.84 28.60 38.17
C ASP A 437 -0.69 28.31 39.14
N GLN A 438 0.55 28.62 38.72
CA GLN A 438 1.68 28.84 39.63
C GLN A 438 1.61 30.29 40.14
N CYS A 439 0.92 30.49 41.27
CA CYS A 439 0.73 31.82 41.85
C CYS A 439 2.04 32.39 42.42
N VAL A 440 2.96 31.53 42.87
CA VAL A 440 4.29 31.90 43.35
C VAL A 440 5.32 30.89 42.86
N VAL A 441 6.46 31.38 42.37
CA VAL A 441 7.68 30.59 42.11
C VAL A 441 8.85 31.34 42.73
N LYS A 442 9.48 30.78 43.76
CA LYS A 442 10.59 31.43 44.45
C LYS A 442 11.77 30.49 44.65
N GLU A 443 12.92 30.88 44.12
CA GLU A 443 14.19 30.24 44.48
C GLU A 443 14.71 30.83 45.81
N PRO A 444 15.31 30.00 46.67
CA PRO A 444 15.87 30.46 47.92
C PRO A 444 17.16 31.24 47.63
N VAL A 445 17.10 32.56 47.81
CA VAL A 445 18.18 33.50 47.42
C VAL A 445 18.69 34.37 48.58
N ARG A 446 17.93 34.52 49.67
CA ARG A 446 18.31 35.38 50.80
C ARG A 446 19.24 34.62 51.75
N ARG A 447 20.50 35.04 51.86
CA ARG A 447 21.56 34.36 52.63
C ARG A 447 21.56 34.77 54.12
N ARG A 448 21.64 33.79 55.02
CA ARG A 448 21.84 33.98 56.48
C ARG A 448 23.24 33.51 56.91
N LYS A 449 23.62 33.77 58.16
CA LYS A 449 24.96 33.49 58.72
C LYS A 449 25.38 32.01 58.61
N ASP A 450 24.44 31.08 58.55
CA ASP A 450 24.70 29.63 58.64
C ASP A 450 24.54 28.87 57.30
N GLY A 451 24.62 29.59 56.18
CA GLY A 451 24.56 29.00 54.83
C GLY A 451 23.16 28.62 54.33
N TRP A 452 22.13 28.78 55.16
CA TRP A 452 20.73 28.64 54.78
C TRP A 452 20.26 29.80 53.91
N LEU A 453 19.46 29.44 52.91
CA LEU A 453 18.83 30.35 51.96
C LEU A 453 17.31 30.33 52.20
N GLN A 454 16.73 31.52 52.30
CA GLN A 454 15.28 31.69 52.51
C GLN A 454 14.59 32.05 51.19
N ALA A 455 13.46 31.39 50.92
CA ALA A 455 12.49 31.75 49.90
C ALA A 455 11.25 32.28 50.63
N GLN A 456 11.03 33.59 50.53
CA GLN A 456 9.90 34.26 51.17
C GLN A 456 9.14 35.09 50.12
N GLU A 457 7.83 34.92 50.06
CA GLU A 457 6.96 35.67 49.15
C GLU A 457 5.55 35.78 49.75
N THR A 458 4.95 36.97 49.65
CA THR A 458 3.56 37.21 50.06
C THR A 458 2.69 37.32 48.82
N PHE A 459 1.52 36.67 48.81
CA PHE A 459 0.59 36.70 47.70
C PHE A 459 -0.85 36.75 48.19
N LYS A 460 -1.75 37.25 47.33
CA LYS A 460 -3.20 37.21 47.57
C LYS A 460 -3.80 35.99 46.90
N VAL A 461 -4.66 35.29 47.62
CA VAL A 461 -5.38 34.12 47.09
C VAL A 461 -6.39 34.57 46.02
N PRO A 462 -6.35 34.02 44.80
CA PRO A 462 -7.28 34.42 43.73
C PRO A 462 -8.76 34.17 44.07
N ALA A 463 -9.66 34.97 43.48
CA ALA A 463 -11.11 34.98 43.78
C ALA A 463 -11.87 33.66 43.47
N ARG A 464 -11.23 32.66 42.87
CA ARG A 464 -11.80 31.34 42.52
C ARG A 464 -11.00 30.16 43.09
N ALA A 465 -10.07 30.42 44.00
CA ALA A 465 -9.28 29.37 44.64
C ALA A 465 -10.12 28.62 45.68
N ARG A 466 -10.14 27.29 45.59
CA ARG A 466 -10.72 26.41 46.62
C ARG A 466 -9.66 25.95 47.62
N ALA A 467 -8.46 25.65 47.11
CA ALA A 467 -7.32 25.19 47.88
C ALA A 467 -6.03 25.64 47.20
N VAL A 468 -4.91 25.57 47.92
CA VAL A 468 -3.56 25.68 47.36
C VAL A 468 -2.73 24.44 47.69
N GLU A 469 -1.75 24.15 46.84
CA GLU A 469 -0.70 23.17 47.13
C GLU A 469 0.66 23.85 47.04
N VAL A 470 1.61 23.44 47.89
CA VAL A 470 3.00 23.88 47.85
C VAL A 470 3.83 22.75 47.28
N SER A 471 4.72 23.07 46.35
CA SER A 471 5.65 22.10 45.79
C SER A 471 7.09 22.56 45.82
N VAL A 472 8.00 21.65 46.16
CA VAL A 472 9.45 21.83 46.03
C VAL A 472 9.87 21.18 44.72
N ARG A 473 10.40 21.94 43.77
CA ARG A 473 10.78 21.46 42.44
C ARG A 473 12.26 21.68 42.20
N GLY A 474 12.95 20.66 41.70
CA GLY A 474 14.39 20.70 41.51
C GLY A 474 14.86 19.98 40.25
N GLU A 475 15.64 20.68 39.44
CA GLU A 475 16.40 20.14 38.30
C GLU A 475 17.88 20.41 38.54
N PHE A 476 18.53 19.53 39.29
CA PHE A 476 19.89 19.77 39.77
C PHE A 476 20.77 18.52 39.84
N THR A 477 22.08 18.72 39.99
CA THR A 477 23.05 17.73 40.47
C THR A 477 23.62 18.22 41.80
N GLY A 478 23.86 17.32 42.75
CA GLY A 478 24.34 17.64 44.11
C GLY A 478 23.28 17.33 45.17
N ILE A 479 23.35 18.01 46.31
CA ILE A 479 22.44 17.83 47.46
C ILE A 479 21.79 19.17 47.83
N ALA A 480 20.49 19.13 48.11
CA ALA A 480 19.77 20.24 48.73
C ALA A 480 19.09 19.77 50.02
N TRP A 481 19.26 20.51 51.11
CA TRP A 481 18.57 20.26 52.37
C TRP A 481 17.40 21.23 52.52
N VAL A 482 16.22 20.74 52.87
CA VAL A 482 15.00 21.53 53.11
C VAL A 482 14.52 21.23 54.52
N ARG A 483 14.38 22.25 55.39
CA ARG A 483 13.99 22.02 56.79
C ARG A 483 12.58 22.48 57.13
N GLU A 484 12.14 23.60 56.54
CA GLU A 484 10.89 24.26 56.89
C GLU A 484 10.24 24.76 55.61
N VAL A 485 8.96 24.46 55.47
CA VAL A 485 8.07 25.03 54.47
C VAL A 485 6.79 25.38 55.21
N ALA A 486 6.45 26.66 55.27
CA ALA A 486 5.30 27.17 55.97
C ALA A 486 4.49 28.11 55.07
N LEU A 487 3.18 28.11 55.29
CA LEU A 487 2.26 29.03 54.67
C LEU A 487 1.44 29.69 55.78
N THR A 488 1.66 30.99 56.00
CA THR A 488 1.06 31.73 57.13
C THR A 488 0.10 32.80 56.64
N ARG A 489 -1.03 32.96 57.33
CA ARG A 489 -1.98 34.04 57.11
C ARG A 489 -1.39 35.35 57.61
N ARG A 490 -1.37 36.34 56.73
CA ARG A 490 -1.12 37.71 57.11
C ARG A 490 -2.46 38.34 57.47
N GLN A 491 -2.66 38.65 58.76
CA GLN A 491 -3.71 39.59 59.13
C GLN A 491 -3.49 40.87 58.32
N ALA A 492 -4.54 41.36 57.68
CA ALA A 492 -4.51 42.67 57.02
C ALA A 492 -3.96 43.66 58.05
N SER A 493 -2.83 44.31 57.76
CA SER A 493 -2.33 45.37 58.63
C SER A 493 -3.45 46.38 58.79
N ARG A 494 -3.91 46.60 60.02
CA ARG A 494 -4.68 47.79 60.36
C ARG A 494 -3.90 48.98 59.81
N ASP A 495 -4.56 49.73 58.96
CA ASP A 495 -4.08 51.00 58.44
C ASP A 495 -3.71 51.90 59.62
N PRO A 496 -2.41 52.26 59.80
CA PRO A 496 -2.00 53.13 60.90
C PRO A 496 -2.53 54.56 60.75
N ASP A 497 -3.08 54.94 59.59
CA ASP A 497 -3.63 56.28 59.37
C ASP A 497 -5.11 56.42 59.79
N ALA A 498 -5.79 55.32 60.17
CA ALA A 498 -7.18 55.38 60.64
C ALA A 498 -7.33 55.81 62.12
N GLU A 499 -6.25 55.86 62.91
CA GLU A 499 -6.28 56.26 64.34
C GLU A 499 -5.94 57.75 64.57
N ARG A 500 -5.73 58.55 63.52
CA ARG A 500 -5.52 60.02 63.63
C ARG A 500 -6.74 60.88 63.24
N ALA A 501 -7.90 60.27 62.99
CA ALA A 501 -9.13 60.95 62.62
C ALA A 501 -10.34 60.60 63.51
N GLN A 502 -10.11 60.25 64.78
CA GLN A 502 -11.15 60.22 65.83
C GLN A 502 -10.76 61.10 67.02
#